data_AF-A0A1F8N2S4-F1
#
_entry.id   AF-A0A1F8N2S4-F1
#
_cell.length_a   1.000
_cell.length_b   1.000
_cell.length_c   1.000
_cell.angle_alpha   90.00
_cell.angle_beta   90.00
_cell.angle_gamma   90.00
#
_symmetry.space_group_name_H-M   'P 1'
#
loop_
_entity.id
_entity.type
_entity.pdbx_description
1 polymer ?
#
loop_
_entity_poly.entity_id
_entity_poly.type
_entity_poly.pdbx_seq_one_letter_code
_entity_poly.pdbx_strand_id
1 'polypeptide(L)'
;MEVLLGALQWLRTVAGGVFTLLVLGITGAPIVLVVGLIGIRLGSSLASRVRRKAAMACSTDADCPTGYVCVGGICVAATSE
;
A
#
# COMPACT_ATOMS: atom_id res chain seq x y z
N MET A 1 -9.32 20.69 -38.07
CA MET A 1 -7.95 20.19 -37.88
C MET A 1 -7.71 19.66 -36.45
N GLU A 2 -8.34 20.28 -35.43
CA GLU A 2 -8.36 19.87 -34.02
C GLU A 2 -8.80 18.39 -33.78
N VAL A 3 -9.82 17.91 -34.50
CA VAL A 3 -10.39 16.56 -34.31
C VAL A 3 -9.40 15.45 -34.68
N LEU A 4 -8.51 15.70 -35.64
CA LEU A 4 -7.52 14.73 -36.09
C LEU A 4 -6.40 14.55 -35.05
N LEU A 5 -5.97 15.65 -34.41
CA LEU A 5 -4.99 15.63 -33.31
C LEU A 5 -5.51 14.87 -32.08
N GLY A 6 -6.80 15.01 -31.75
CA GLY A 6 -7.44 14.25 -30.68
C GLY A 6 -7.48 12.74 -30.95
N ALA A 7 -7.79 12.33 -32.18
CA ALA A 7 -7.80 10.93 -32.58
C ALA A 7 -6.40 10.28 -32.55
N LEU A 8 -5.37 10.99 -33.02
CA LEU A 8 -3.97 10.56 -32.94
C LEU A 8 -3.46 10.44 -31.49
N GLN A 9 -3.86 11.38 -30.63
CA GLN A 9 -3.49 11.34 -29.21
C GLN A 9 -4.16 10.15 -28.50
N TRP A 10 -5.45 9.91 -28.77
CA TRP A 10 -6.18 8.74 -28.25
C TRP A 10 -5.56 7.42 -28.74
N LEU A 11 -5.17 7.34 -30.01
CA LEU A 11 -4.51 6.16 -30.58
C LEU A 11 -3.17 5.85 -29.87
N ARG A 12 -2.41 6.89 -29.51
CA ARG A 12 -1.13 6.77 -28.80
C ARG A 12 -1.32 6.32 -27.34
N THR A 13 -2.37 6.76 -26.65
CA THR A 13 -2.71 6.28 -25.30
C THR A 13 -3.20 4.84 -25.31
N VAL A 14 -4.05 4.48 -26.27
CA VAL A 14 -4.60 3.11 -26.40
C VAL A 14 -3.51 2.13 -26.86
N ALA A 15 -2.69 2.50 -27.86
CA ALA A 15 -1.57 1.69 -28.30
C ALA A 15 -0.49 1.56 -27.21
N GLY A 16 -0.22 2.64 -26.45
CA GLY A 16 0.69 2.61 -25.31
C GLY A 16 0.18 1.71 -24.19
N GLY A 17 -1.11 1.79 -23.84
CA GLY A 17 -1.72 0.97 -22.78
C GLY A 17 -1.76 -0.52 -23.13
N VAL A 18 -2.21 -0.86 -24.34
CA VAL A 18 -2.29 -2.26 -24.80
C VAL A 18 -0.90 -2.88 -24.96
N PHE A 19 0.07 -2.13 -25.49
CA PHE A 19 1.45 -2.60 -25.60
C PHE A 19 2.10 -2.77 -24.23
N THR A 20 1.87 -1.84 -23.30
CA THR A 20 2.37 -1.93 -21.92
C THR A 20 1.75 -3.13 -21.20
N LEU A 21 0.45 -3.38 -21.35
CA LEU A 21 -0.23 -4.55 -20.78
C LEU A 21 0.21 -5.88 -21.40
N LEU A 22 0.45 -5.95 -22.71
CA LEU A 22 0.98 -7.14 -23.38
C LEU A 22 2.43 -7.42 -22.99
N VAL A 23 3.28 -6.39 -22.96
CA VAL A 23 4.70 -6.54 -22.62
C VAL A 23 4.87 -6.83 -21.12
N LEU A 24 4.28 -6.05 -20.21
CA LEU A 24 4.27 -6.39 -18.78
C LEU A 24 3.52 -7.70 -18.47
N GLY A 25 2.54 -8.07 -19.28
CA GLY A 25 1.84 -9.35 -19.15
C GLY A 25 2.72 -10.54 -19.50
N ILE A 26 3.54 -10.47 -20.56
CA ILE A 26 4.32 -11.61 -21.04
C ILE A 26 5.73 -11.64 -20.42
N THR A 27 6.44 -10.50 -20.39
CA THR A 27 7.78 -10.43 -19.79
C THR A 27 7.75 -10.08 -18.31
N GLY A 28 6.70 -9.39 -17.84
CA GLY A 28 6.52 -9.08 -16.44
C GLY A 28 5.87 -10.21 -15.64
N ALA A 29 5.06 -11.11 -16.23
CA ALA A 29 4.48 -12.25 -15.52
C ALA A 29 5.51 -13.12 -14.74
N PRO A 30 6.65 -13.55 -15.33
CA PRO A 30 7.64 -14.33 -14.58
C PRO A 30 8.28 -13.50 -13.45
N ILE A 31 8.56 -12.22 -13.69
CA ILE A 31 9.16 -11.33 -12.69
C ILE A 31 8.18 -11.03 -11.54
N VAL A 32 6.91 -10.78 -11.85
CA VAL A 32 5.84 -10.51 -10.87
C VAL A 32 5.50 -11.77 -10.08
N LEU A 33 5.52 -12.96 -10.70
CA LEU A 33 5.40 -14.23 -9.97
C LEU A 33 6.58 -14.46 -9.04
N VAL A 34 7.82 -14.20 -9.49
CA VAL A 34 9.02 -14.39 -8.66
C VAL A 34 9.05 -13.38 -7.51
N VAL A 35 8.90 -12.08 -7.78
CA VAL A 35 8.86 -11.02 -6.75
C VAL A 35 7.63 -11.17 -5.86
N GLY A 36 6.49 -11.61 -6.39
CA GLY A 36 5.28 -11.92 -5.65
C GLY A 36 5.47 -13.11 -4.71
N LEU A 37 6.05 -14.23 -5.15
CA LEU A 37 6.32 -15.39 -4.29
C LEU A 37 7.39 -15.09 -3.23
N ILE A 38 8.44 -14.34 -3.58
CA ILE A 38 9.44 -13.83 -2.64
C ILE A 38 8.78 -12.87 -1.64
N GLY A 39 7.91 -11.99 -2.12
CA GLY A 39 7.12 -11.04 -1.33
C GLY A 39 6.08 -11.70 -0.42
N ILE A 40 5.49 -12.83 -0.80
CA ILE A 40 4.55 -13.60 0.05
C ILE A 40 5.30 -14.28 1.21
N ARG A 41 6.58 -14.65 1.01
CA ARG A 41 7.44 -15.23 2.05
C ARG A 41 7.99 -14.20 3.03
N LEU A 42 8.28 -12.96 2.60
CA LEU A 42 8.74 -11.88 3.49
C LEU A 42 7.60 -10.97 3.99
N GLY A 43 6.50 -10.88 3.25
CA GLY A 43 5.39 -9.97 3.49
C GLY A 43 4.35 -10.47 4.49
N SER A 44 4.23 -11.78 4.73
CA SER A 44 3.41 -12.31 5.83
C SER A 44 3.90 -11.84 7.21
N SER A 45 5.21 -11.59 7.35
CA SER A 45 5.82 -11.04 8.57
C SER A 45 5.67 -9.51 8.71
N LEU A 46 5.44 -8.78 7.61
CA LEU A 46 5.28 -7.30 7.61
C LEU A 46 3.82 -6.84 7.45
N ALA A 47 2.92 -7.68 6.91
CA ALA A 47 1.47 -7.48 7.00
C ALA A 47 0.99 -7.47 8.46
N SER A 48 1.71 -8.22 9.31
CA SER A 48 1.59 -8.18 10.77
C SER A 48 2.07 -6.85 11.40
N ARG A 49 2.83 -6.00 10.70
CA ARG A 49 3.30 -4.70 11.22
C ARG A 49 2.45 -3.52 10.77
N VAL A 50 1.77 -3.59 9.63
CA VAL A 50 0.90 -2.49 9.15
C VAL A 50 -0.56 -2.65 9.62
N ARG A 51 -1.03 -3.86 9.94
CA ARG A 51 -2.29 -4.05 10.69
C ARG A 51 -2.15 -3.92 12.21
N ARG A 52 -0.94 -3.72 12.76
CA ARG A 52 -0.75 -3.44 14.20
C ARG A 52 -0.73 -1.95 14.55
N LYS A 53 -0.98 -1.10 13.56
CA LYS A 53 -1.51 0.24 13.79
C LYS A 53 -3.04 0.28 13.61
N ALA A 54 -3.71 -0.86 13.81
CA ALA A 54 -5.14 -0.90 14.08
C ALA A 54 -5.36 -0.36 15.50
N ALA A 55 -5.34 0.96 15.58
CA ALA A 55 -5.74 1.85 16.67
C ALA A 55 -5.44 1.39 18.10
N MET A 56 -4.39 1.99 18.67
CA MET A 56 -4.39 2.35 20.09
C MET A 56 -4.08 1.22 21.09
N ALA A 57 -3.40 0.13 20.73
CA ALA A 57 -3.00 -0.90 21.70
C ALA A 57 -1.69 -0.56 22.45
N CYS A 58 -1.63 -0.79 23.75
CA CYS A 58 -0.46 -0.51 24.61
C CYS A 58 -0.26 -1.60 25.67
N SER A 59 0.93 -1.69 26.25
CA SER A 59 1.18 -2.50 27.46
C SER A 59 1.61 -1.64 28.64
N THR A 60 2.23 -0.49 28.35
CA THR A 60 2.69 0.49 29.33
C THR A 60 2.43 1.90 28.81
N ASP A 61 2.42 2.90 29.70
CA ASP A 61 2.18 4.30 29.32
C ASP A 61 3.22 4.85 28.33
N ALA A 62 4.44 4.30 28.35
CA ALA A 62 5.51 4.68 27.43
C ALA A 62 5.26 4.24 25.97
N ASP A 63 4.35 3.28 25.74
CA ASP A 63 3.91 2.89 24.41
C ASP A 63 2.97 3.93 23.79
N CYS A 64 2.37 4.78 24.62
CA CYS A 64 1.43 5.81 24.22
C CYS A 64 2.14 7.14 23.93
N PRO A 65 1.70 7.89 22.91
CA PRO A 65 2.25 9.21 22.62
C PRO A 65 1.98 10.17 23.79
N THR A 66 2.79 11.23 23.88
CA THR A 66 2.66 12.25 24.94
C THR A 66 1.23 12.79 25.02
N GLY A 67 0.67 12.83 26.23
CA GLY A 67 -0.73 13.20 26.46
C GLY A 67 -1.72 12.03 26.45
N TYR A 68 -1.24 10.78 26.37
CA TYR A 68 -2.05 9.56 26.48
C TYR A 68 -1.46 8.60 27.51
N VAL A 69 -2.32 7.81 28.16
CA VAL A 69 -1.97 6.78 29.17
C VAL A 69 -2.55 5.43 28.77
N CYS A 70 -1.93 4.34 29.23
CA CYS A 70 -2.31 2.99 28.88
C CYS A 70 -3.35 2.42 29.84
N VAL A 71 -4.60 2.24 29.37
CA VAL A 71 -5.70 1.73 30.17
C VAL A 71 -6.33 0.53 29.47
N GLY A 72 -6.30 -0.64 30.12
CA GLY A 72 -6.91 -1.86 29.56
C GLY A 72 -6.25 -2.33 28.27
N GLY A 73 -4.97 -2.02 28.09
CA GLY A 73 -4.25 -2.27 26.85
C GLY A 73 -4.58 -1.31 25.72
N ILE A 74 -5.21 -0.16 26.03
CA ILE A 74 -5.58 0.88 25.06
C ILE A 74 -5.06 2.26 25.49
N CYS A 75 -4.48 3.05 24.58
CA CYS A 75 -4.08 4.43 24.88
C CYS A 75 -5.31 5.35 24.95
N VAL A 76 -5.53 6.00 26.09
CA VAL A 76 -6.61 6.98 26.31
C VAL A 76 -6.00 8.35 26.62
N ALA A 77 -6.68 9.44 26.27
CA ALA A 77 -6.17 10.79 26.53
C ALA A 77 -6.07 11.03 28.04
N ALA A 78 -4.92 11.50 28.50
CA ALA A 78 -4.74 11.96 29.88
C ALA A 78 -5.45 13.31 30.02
N THR A 79 -6.76 13.29 30.23
CA THR A 79 -7.51 14.49 30.61
C THR A 79 -7.01 14.92 31.99
N SER A 80 -6.13 15.92 32.01
CA SER A 80 -5.73 16.61 33.22
C SER A 80 -6.87 17.55 33.62
N GLU A 81 -7.78 17.04 34.44
CA GLU A 81 -8.74 17.87 35.18
C GLU A 81 -8.05 18.51 36.39
#